data_AF-A0A5E5AZR4-F1
#
_entry.id   AF-A0A5E5AZR4-F1
#
_cell.length_a   1.000
_cell.length_b   1.000
_cell.length_c   1.000
_cell.angle_alpha   90.00
_cell.angle_beta   90.00
_cell.angle_gamma   90.00
#
_symmetry.space_group_name_H-M   'P 1'
#
loop_
_entity.id
_entity.type
_entity.pdbx_description
1 polymer ?
#
loop_
_entity_poly.entity_id
_entity_poly.type
_entity_poly.pdbx_seq_one_letter_code
_entity_poly.pdbx_strand_id
1 'polypeptide(L)'
;MKTVAVQANLDETVDLVRKFAHDEFARAIGVEAPSEQDVRGFLLDRLRSMRFRAVEPGDEPTVQRVFDCVYVMPVCVRYEGMRVIEARLVVMPDVRYTMKAYIPVSD
;
A
#
# COMPACT_ATOMS: atom_id res chain seq x y z
N MET A 1 -18.35 5.20 -6.38
CA MET A 1 -17.35 6.25 -6.06
C MET A 1 -16.05 5.89 -6.75
N LYS A 2 -15.36 6.84 -7.40
CA LYS A 2 -14.08 6.57 -8.07
C LYS A 2 -12.99 6.34 -7.02
N THR A 3 -12.10 5.39 -7.25
CA THR A 3 -10.89 5.20 -6.45
C THR A 3 -9.70 5.83 -7.17
N VAL A 4 -8.86 6.53 -6.40
CA VAL A 4 -7.65 7.19 -6.89
C VAL A 4 -6.48 6.86 -5.96
N ALA A 5 -5.26 6.87 -6.50
CA ALA A 5 -4.04 6.86 -5.71
C ALA A 5 -3.29 8.15 -5.98
N VAL A 6 -2.66 8.72 -4.94
CA VAL A 6 -1.79 9.88 -5.11
C VAL A 6 -0.47 9.39 -5.71
N GLN A 7 -0.04 9.99 -6.82
CA GLN A 7 1.16 9.55 -7.54
C GLN A 7 2.41 9.54 -6.64
N ALA A 8 2.64 10.60 -5.86
CA ALA A 8 3.79 10.68 -4.96
C ALA A 8 3.82 9.55 -3.90
N ASN A 9 2.65 9.18 -3.35
CA ASN A 9 2.56 8.07 -2.39
C ASN A 9 2.81 6.71 -3.07
N LEU A 10 2.37 6.53 -4.31
CA LEU A 10 2.67 5.34 -5.09
C LEU A 10 4.17 5.24 -5.41
N ASP A 11 4.80 6.35 -5.83
CA ASP A 11 6.22 6.39 -6.15
C ASP A 11 7.09 6.08 -4.92
N GLU A 12 6.80 6.69 -3.77
CA GLU A 12 7.49 6.40 -2.50
C GLU A 12 7.28 4.93 -2.07
N THR A 13 6.08 4.39 -2.27
CA THR A 13 5.79 2.96 -1.99
C THR A 13 6.64 2.04 -2.85
N VAL A 14 6.79 2.36 -4.15
CA VAL A 14 7.61 1.57 -5.09
C VAL A 14 9.08 1.57 -4.63
N ASP A 15 9.61 2.72 -4.22
CA ASP A 15 10.98 2.83 -3.73
C ASP A 15 11.22 1.99 -2.46
N LEU A 16 10.28 2.06 -1.52
CA LEU A 16 10.35 1.28 -0.28
C LEU A 16 10.26 -0.23 -0.55
N VAL A 17 9.37 -0.66 -1.45
CA VAL A 17 9.26 -2.07 -1.85
C VAL A 17 10.56 -2.56 -2.47
N ARG A 18 11.14 -1.81 -3.40
CA ARG A 18 12.41 -2.19 -4.05
C ARG A 18 13.56 -2.27 -3.05
N LYS A 19 13.51 -1.48 -1.98
CA LYS A 19 14.53 -1.48 -0.92
C LYS A 19 14.37 -2.64 0.07
N PHE A 20 13.15 -3.03 0.42
CA PHE A 20 12.90 -3.92 1.57
C PHE A 20 12.19 -5.24 1.25
N ALA A 21 11.56 -5.37 0.09
CA ALA A 21 10.77 -6.54 -0.31
C ALA A 21 11.00 -6.91 -1.79
N HIS A 22 12.22 -6.67 -2.27
CA HIS A 22 12.61 -6.92 -3.66
C HIS A 22 12.30 -8.36 -4.09
N ASP A 23 12.70 -9.35 -3.28
CA ASP A 23 12.65 -10.76 -3.64
C ASP A 23 11.22 -11.31 -3.68
N GLU A 24 10.36 -10.86 -2.77
CA GLU A 24 8.94 -11.22 -2.75
C GLU A 24 8.21 -10.70 -4.00
N PHE A 25 8.50 -9.46 -4.40
CA PHE A 25 7.91 -8.86 -5.60
C PHE A 25 8.49 -9.46 -6.87
N ALA A 26 9.80 -9.69 -6.94
CA ALA A 26 10.48 -10.37 -8.05
C ALA A 26 9.82 -11.74 -8.32
N ARG A 27 9.64 -12.54 -7.25
CA ARG A 27 8.99 -13.85 -7.32
C ARG A 27 7.53 -13.77 -7.75
N ALA A 28 6.77 -12.81 -7.24
CA ALA A 28 5.35 -12.69 -7.55
C ALA A 28 5.08 -12.19 -8.99
N ILE A 29 5.96 -11.34 -9.50
CA ILE A 29 5.90 -10.81 -10.88
C ILE A 29 6.47 -11.84 -11.86
N GLY A 30 7.41 -12.68 -11.43
CA GLY A 30 8.06 -13.69 -12.26
C GLY A 30 9.29 -13.16 -13.00
N VAL A 31 10.02 -12.22 -12.39
CA VAL A 31 11.25 -11.62 -12.92
C VAL A 31 12.38 -11.74 -11.92
N GLU A 32 13.63 -11.66 -12.38
CA GLU A 32 14.80 -11.74 -11.51
C GLU A 32 15.02 -10.44 -10.71
N ALA A 33 14.84 -9.28 -11.35
CA ALA A 33 14.97 -7.97 -10.74
C ALA A 33 13.86 -7.04 -11.25
N PRO A 34 12.81 -6.76 -10.45
CA PRO A 34 11.71 -5.91 -10.88
C PRO A 34 12.15 -4.45 -11.04
N SER A 35 11.79 -3.86 -12.17
CA SER A 35 11.91 -2.41 -12.39
C SER A 35 10.86 -1.64 -11.59
N GLU A 36 11.01 -0.32 -11.50
CA GLU A 36 9.98 0.54 -10.89
C GLU A 36 8.62 0.40 -11.57
N GLN A 37 8.62 0.25 -12.90
CA GLN A 37 7.37 0.09 -13.65
C GLN A 37 6.72 -1.26 -13.38
N ASP A 38 7.51 -2.33 -13.18
CA ASP A 38 6.97 -3.64 -12.84
C ASP A 38 6.27 -3.61 -11.48
N VAL A 39 6.91 -3.03 -10.46
CA VAL A 39 6.32 -2.88 -9.12
C VAL A 39 5.10 -1.96 -9.17
N ARG A 40 5.20 -0.81 -9.85
CA ARG A 40 4.08 0.14 -9.99
C ARG A 40 2.88 -0.51 -10.67
N GLY A 41 3.12 -1.19 -11.79
CA GLY A 41 2.10 -1.90 -12.55
C GLY A 41 1.42 -2.97 -11.71
N PHE A 42 2.22 -3.81 -11.04
CA PHE A 42 1.72 -4.85 -10.15
C PHE A 42 0.83 -4.29 -9.03
N LEU A 43 1.27 -3.23 -8.34
CA LEU A 43 0.48 -2.60 -7.28
C LEU A 43 -0.82 -2.00 -7.80
N LEU A 44 -0.79 -1.33 -8.95
CA LEU A 44 -1.98 -0.76 -9.57
C LEU A 44 -2.98 -1.85 -9.99
N ASP A 45 -2.52 -2.97 -10.54
CA ASP A 45 -3.37 -4.10 -10.91
C ASP A 45 -4.01 -4.75 -9.68
N ARG A 46 -3.26 -4.90 -8.59
CA ARG A 46 -3.80 -5.36 -7.30
C ARG A 46 -4.86 -4.40 -6.79
N LEU A 47 -4.58 -3.11 -6.72
CA LEU A 47 -5.54 -2.10 -6.27
C LEU A 47 -6.82 -2.10 -7.12
N ARG A 48 -6.71 -2.25 -8.44
CA ARG A 48 -7.87 -2.36 -9.36
C ARG A 48 -8.76 -3.57 -9.06
N SER A 49 -8.17 -4.67 -8.57
CA SER A 49 -8.89 -5.89 -8.22
C SER A 49 -9.57 -5.84 -6.83
N MET A 50 -9.19 -4.88 -6.00
CA MET A 50 -9.69 -4.76 -4.62
C MET A 50 -11.06 -4.09 -4.57
N ARG A 51 -11.86 -4.49 -3.57
CA ARG A 51 -13.13 -3.82 -3.25
C ARG A 51 -12.92 -2.90 -2.06
N PHE A 52 -12.91 -1.60 -2.32
CA PHE A 52 -12.80 -0.60 -1.26
C PHE A 52 -14.17 -0.27 -0.68
N ARG A 53 -14.26 -0.37 0.64
CA ARG A 53 -15.33 0.27 1.41
C ARG A 53 -14.81 1.63 1.84
N ALA A 54 -15.51 2.69 1.48
CA ALA A 54 -15.17 4.02 1.95
C ALA A 54 -15.37 4.07 3.47
N VAL A 55 -14.31 4.44 4.19
CA VAL A 55 -14.36 4.76 5.61
C VAL A 55 -14.88 6.19 5.71
N GLU A 56 -16.04 6.40 6.34
CA GLU A 56 -16.58 7.75 6.56
C GLU A 56 -15.86 8.41 7.74
N PRO A 57 -15.89 9.75 7.87
CA PRO A 57 -15.31 10.43 9.02
C PRO A 57 -15.94 9.93 10.33
N GLY A 58 -15.14 9.30 11.19
CA GLY A 58 -15.57 8.70 12.46
C GLY A 58 -15.58 7.17 12.47
N ASP A 59 -15.47 6.53 11.31
CA ASP A 59 -15.25 5.09 11.23
C ASP A 59 -13.78 4.74 11.56
N GLU A 60 -13.55 3.56 12.14
CA GLU A 60 -12.19 3.08 12.37
C GLU A 60 -11.46 2.84 11.03
N PRO A 61 -10.24 3.37 10.85
CA PRO A 61 -9.48 3.17 9.63
C PRO A 61 -9.15 1.68 9.47
N THR A 62 -9.70 1.07 8.42
CA THR A 62 -9.41 -0.33 8.09
C THR A 62 -8.29 -0.39 7.06
N VAL A 63 -7.14 -0.92 7.47
CA VAL A 63 -6.05 -1.26 6.53
C VAL A 63 -6.33 -2.62 5.87
N GLN A 64 -6.11 -2.70 4.57
CA GLN A 64 -6.21 -3.95 3.81
C GLN A 64 -4.85 -4.28 3.21
N ARG A 65 -4.44 -5.55 3.23
CA ARG A 65 -3.18 -5.95 2.59
C ARG A 65 -3.35 -5.94 1.07
N VAL A 66 -2.47 -5.23 0.37
CA VAL A 66 -2.39 -5.23 -1.10
C VAL A 66 -1.56 -6.44 -1.54
N PHE A 67 -0.33 -6.52 -1.04
CA PHE A 67 0.58 -7.63 -1.24
C PHE A 67 1.75 -7.52 -0.27
N ASP A 68 2.15 -8.65 0.33
CA ASP A 68 3.28 -8.74 1.26
C ASP A 68 3.30 -7.60 2.32
N CYS A 69 4.32 -6.75 2.32
CA CYS A 69 4.50 -5.61 3.22
C CYS A 69 3.70 -4.36 2.82
N VAL A 70 2.98 -4.36 1.70
CA VAL A 70 2.19 -3.22 1.21
C VAL A 70 0.73 -3.36 1.62
N TYR A 71 0.23 -2.32 2.26
CA TYR A 71 -1.14 -2.17 2.72
C TYR A 71 -1.78 -0.94 2.09
N VAL A 72 -3.10 -0.90 2.07
CA VAL A 72 -3.90 0.23 1.61
C VAL A 72 -4.91 0.62 2.68
N MET A 73 -4.96 1.92 2.97
CA MET A 73 -5.97 2.55 3.80
C MET A 73 -6.89 3.38 2.89
N PRO A 74 -8.11 2.92 2.59
CA PRO A 74 -9.06 3.68 1.79
C PRO A 74 -9.64 4.84 2.60
N VAL A 75 -9.45 6.07 2.13
CA VAL A 75 -9.95 7.29 2.78
C VAL A 75 -10.93 8.01 1.87
N CYS A 76 -12.10 8.40 2.38
CA CYS A 76 -13.00 9.25 1.61
C CYS A 76 -12.48 10.69 1.60
N VAL A 77 -12.18 11.22 0.41
CA VAL A 77 -11.72 12.62 0.25
C VAL A 77 -12.56 13.36 -0.80
N ARG A 78 -12.49 14.69 -0.79
CA ARG A 78 -13.05 15.53 -1.85
C ARG A 78 -11.95 15.91 -2.83
N TYR A 79 -12.16 15.62 -4.10
CA TYR A 79 -11.26 15.97 -5.19
C TYR A 79 -12.10 16.59 -6.31
N GLU A 80 -11.75 17.82 -6.75
CA GLU A 80 -12.48 18.56 -7.79
C GLU A 80 -14.01 18.62 -7.56
N GLY A 81 -14.42 18.79 -6.30
CA GLY A 81 -15.84 18.84 -5.92
C GLY A 81 -16.55 17.48 -5.86
N MET A 82 -15.89 16.38 -6.21
CA MET A 82 -16.42 15.02 -6.13
C MET A 82 -15.89 14.27 -4.91
N ARG A 83 -16.71 13.39 -4.31
CA ARG A 83 -16.20 12.42 -3.33
C ARG A 83 -15.50 11.27 -4.08
N VAL A 84 -14.28 10.95 -3.67
CA VAL A 84 -13.48 9.84 -4.19
C VAL A 84 -12.93 9.02 -3.02
N ILE A 85 -12.56 7.77 -3.30
CA ILE A 85 -11.79 6.94 -2.37
C ILE A 85 -10.31 7.15 -2.73
N GLU A 86 -9.55 7.74 -1.82
CA GLU A 86 -8.10 7.75 -1.90
C GLU A 86 -7.54 6.43 -1.34
N ALA A 87 -6.87 5.65 -2.18
CA ALA A 87 -6.14 4.46 -1.79
C ALA A 87 -4.75 4.88 -1.28
N ARG A 88 -4.64 5.15 0.02
CA ARG A 88 -3.35 5.49 0.65
C ARG A 88 -2.54 4.25 0.91
N LEU A 89 -1.42 4.11 0.24
CA LEU A 89 -0.50 3.00 0.40
C LEU A 89 0.39 3.22 1.62
N VAL A 90 0.61 2.14 2.37
CA VAL A 90 1.46 2.09 3.55
C VAL A 90 2.35 0.87 3.43
N VAL A 91 3.66 1.04 3.63
CA VAL A 91 4.61 -0.06 3.69
C VAL A 91 4.90 -0.38 5.15
N MET A 92 4.56 -1.60 5.56
CA MET A 92 4.88 -2.16 6.87
C MET A 92 5.73 -3.40 6.63
N PRO A 93 7.08 -3.28 6.72
CA PRO A 93 7.97 -4.42 6.57
C PRO A 93 7.60 -5.52 7.55
N ASP A 94 7.53 -6.75 7.04
CA ASP A 94 7.13 -7.86 7.87
C ASP A 94 8.33 -8.34 8.71
N VAL A 95 8.31 -8.00 10.00
CA VAL A 95 9.33 -8.44 10.98
C VAL A 95 9.17 -9.93 11.36
N ARG A 96 8.43 -10.72 10.58
CA ARG A 96 8.23 -12.17 10.81
C ARG A 96 9.54 -12.95 11.03
N TYR A 97 10.65 -12.50 10.44
CA TYR A 97 11.95 -13.16 10.55
C TYR A 97 12.94 -12.46 11.49
N THR A 98 12.54 -11.37 12.16
CA THR A 98 13.40 -10.58 13.05
C THR A 98 12.95 -10.73 14.50
N MET A 99 13.89 -10.77 15.45
CA MET A 99 13.57 -10.82 16.87
C MET A 99 12.76 -9.58 17.26
N LYS A 100 11.59 -9.78 17.86
CA LYS A 100 10.71 -8.68 18.29
C LYS A 100 11.33 -7.98 19.50
N ALA A 101 11.88 -6.79 19.28
CA ALA A 101 12.22 -5.85 20.34
C ALA A 101 11.08 -4.82 20.47
N TYR A 102 10.46 -4.74 21.63
CA TYR A 102 9.43 -3.74 21.91
C TYR A 102 10.10 -2.53 22.56
N ILE A 103 9.80 -1.34 22.04
CA ILE A 103 10.22 -0.07 22.62
C ILE A 103 8.98 0.51 23.30
N PRO A 104 9.01 0.80 24.62
CA PRO A 104 7.90 1.46 25.30
C PRO A 104 7.70 2.86 24.70
N VAL A 105 6.46 3.20 24.35
CA VAL A 105 6.08 4.51 23.78
C VAL A 105 5.49 5.43 24.86
N SER A 106 5.07 4.87 25.98
CA SER A 106 4.66 5.55 27.21
C SER A 106 5.13 4.73 28.42
N ASP A 107 5.15 5.37 29.59
CA ASP A 107 5.39 4.71 30.88
C ASP A 107 4.27 3.71 31.24
#